data_AF-A0A183G288-F1
#
_entry.id   AF-A0A183G288-F1
#
_cell.length_a   1.000
_cell.length_b   1.000
_cell.length_c   1.000
_cell.angle_alpha   90.00
_cell.angle_beta   90.00
_cell.angle_gamma   90.00
#
_symmetry.space_group_name_H-M   'P 1'
#
loop_
_entity.id
_entity.type
_entity.pdbx_description
1 polymer ?
#
loop_
_entity_poly.entity_id
_entity_poly.type
_entity_poly.pdbx_seq_one_letter_code
_entity_poly.pdbx_strand_id
1 'polypeptide(L)'
;MTDAASKAARLNSLLNRKRKVDIGGTQPAAEPSPGPSEATVTTEEEPIEKKLSPEEERKRKATEAIIREAKRARQRAEMVGPQGWIRPKSLNTNKEFLHRTLAATLPGRKPKRQKSPEDVRR
;
A
#
# COMPACT_ATOMS: atom_id res chain seq x y z
N MET A 1 31.58 14.78 8.82
CA MET A 1 31.30 13.58 8.00
C MET A 1 30.32 12.73 8.80
N THR A 2 29.05 12.61 8.40
CA THR A 2 28.08 11.80 9.16
C THR A 2 28.18 10.33 8.76
N ASP A 3 28.52 9.47 9.73
CA ASP A 3 28.74 8.04 9.53
C ASP A 3 27.52 7.34 8.91
N ALA A 4 27.78 6.42 7.98
CA ALA A 4 26.74 5.67 7.27
C ALA A 4 25.80 4.90 8.24
N ALA A 5 26.34 4.43 9.36
CA ALA A 5 25.58 3.78 10.42
C ALA A 5 24.56 4.72 11.10
N SER A 6 24.95 5.98 11.34
CA SER A 6 24.06 7.02 11.90
C SER A 6 22.88 7.33 10.97
N LYS A 7 23.14 7.39 9.65
CA LYS A 7 22.09 7.59 8.64
C LYS A 7 21.12 6.41 8.59
N ALA A 8 21.62 5.18 8.63
CA ALA A 8 20.80 3.98 8.65
C ALA A 8 19.94 3.88 9.92
N ALA A 9 20.51 4.19 11.09
CA ALA A 9 19.79 4.24 12.36
C ALA A 9 18.67 5.28 12.35
N ARG A 10 18.93 6.47 11.78
CA ARG A 10 17.93 7.53 11.64
C ARG A 10 16.79 7.14 10.69
N LEU A 11 17.11 6.46 9.59
CA LEU A 11 16.10 5.92 8.65
C LEU A 11 15.22 4.86 9.33
N ASN A 12 15.82 3.94 10.07
CA ASN A 12 15.09 2.92 10.83
C ASN A 12 14.21 3.51 11.93
N SER A 13 14.67 4.56 12.62
CA SER A 13 13.87 5.29 13.61
C SER A 13 12.61 5.92 12.99
N LEU A 14 12.74 6.53 11.80
CA LEU A 14 11.61 7.13 11.08
C LEU A 14 10.58 6.08 10.61
N LEU A 15 11.05 4.90 10.18
CA LEU A 15 10.19 3.78 9.80
C LEU A 15 9.43 3.18 10.99
N ASN A 16 10.04 3.19 12.17
CA ASN A 16 9.43 2.64 13.39
C ASN A 16 8.49 3.63 14.09
N ARG A 17 8.73 4.94 13.96
CA ARG A 17 7.87 5.99 14.52
C ARG A 17 6.46 5.95 13.93
N LYS A 18 6.30 5.62 12.65
CA LYS A 18 4.97 5.46 12.02
C LYS A 18 4.20 4.24 12.54
N ARG A 19 4.88 3.14 12.88
CA ARG A 19 4.23 1.93 13.42
C ARG A 19 3.70 2.09 14.85
N LYS A 20 4.23 3.04 15.63
CA LYS A 20 3.79 3.30 17.03
C LYS A 20 2.54 4.18 17.09
N VAL A 21 2.35 5.10 16.13
CA VAL A 21 1.20 6.02 16.11
C VAL A 21 -0.11 5.26 15.84
N ASP A 22 -0.07 4.18 15.06
CA ASP A 22 -1.27 3.36 14.78
C ASP A 22 -1.67 2.43 15.94
N ILE A 23 -0.83 2.28 16.98
CA ILE A 23 -1.06 1.35 18.11
C ILE A 23 -1.27 2.10 19.45
N GLY A 24 -0.86 3.37 19.56
CA GLY A 24 -0.84 4.11 20.83
C GLY A 24 -2.02 5.07 21.09
N GLY A 25 -3.07 5.03 20.27
CA GLY A 25 -4.14 6.03 20.28
C GLY A 25 -5.38 5.67 21.09
N THR A 26 -5.32 4.89 22.18
CA THR A 26 -6.49 4.76 23.10
C THR A 26 -6.08 4.29 24.50
N GLN A 27 -6.19 5.18 25.49
CA GLN A 27 -6.36 4.86 26.91
C GLN A 27 -7.36 5.88 27.51
N PRO A 28 -8.07 5.52 28.61
CA PRO A 28 -9.51 5.73 28.75
C PRO A 28 -9.90 6.80 29.80
N ALA A 29 -11.11 7.34 29.70
CA ALA A 29 -11.72 8.14 30.76
C ALA A 29 -13.24 7.89 30.87
N ALA A 30 -13.63 7.39 32.05
CA ALA A 30 -14.92 7.49 32.74
C ALA A 30 -16.19 6.80 32.18
N GLU A 31 -16.64 5.78 32.91
CA GLU A 31 -18.04 5.28 33.08
C GLU A 31 -18.58 5.85 34.44
N PRO A 32 -19.90 5.95 34.75
CA PRO A 32 -20.91 4.89 34.52
C PRO A 32 -22.41 5.29 34.30
N SER A 33 -23.22 4.25 33.98
CA SER A 33 -24.65 3.98 34.39
C SER A 33 -25.72 3.94 33.25
N PRO A 34 -26.87 3.22 33.38
CA PRO A 34 -27.08 1.91 32.71
C PRO A 34 -28.43 1.72 31.95
N GLY A 35 -28.37 1.00 30.81
CA GLY A 35 -29.41 0.11 30.24
C GLY A 35 -30.54 0.72 29.37
N PRO A 36 -31.35 -0.09 28.66
CA PRO A 36 -31.15 -1.50 28.25
C PRO A 36 -31.54 -1.81 26.77
N SER A 37 -31.15 -3.01 26.32
CA SER A 37 -31.80 -3.82 25.27
C SER A 37 -31.65 -3.43 23.78
N GLU A 38 -30.81 -4.15 23.05
CA GLU A 38 -31.29 -4.98 21.93
C GLU A 38 -30.26 -6.07 21.54
N ALA A 39 -30.68 -7.31 21.79
CA ALA A 39 -30.38 -8.55 21.09
C ALA A 39 -28.97 -8.78 20.48
N THR A 40 -28.19 -9.58 21.23
CA THR A 40 -27.57 -10.86 20.77
C THR A 40 -27.24 -10.98 19.27
N VAL A 41 -25.94 -11.05 18.94
CA VAL A 41 -25.30 -12.29 18.44
C VAL A 41 -23.79 -12.17 18.74
N THR A 42 -23.37 -12.73 19.86
CA THR A 42 -22.00 -13.23 20.03
C THR A 42 -21.90 -14.49 19.17
N THR A 43 -21.14 -14.44 18.08
CA THR A 43 -20.61 -15.66 17.47
C THR A 43 -19.13 -15.73 17.84
N GLU A 44 -18.89 -16.38 18.98
CA GLU A 44 -17.61 -17.00 19.27
C GLU A 44 -17.45 -18.16 18.27
N GLU A 45 -16.73 -17.92 17.17
CA GLU A 45 -16.34 -19.01 16.26
C GLU A 45 -14.93 -19.48 16.64
N GLU A 46 -14.90 -20.49 17.50
CA GLU A 46 -13.85 -21.51 17.56
C GLU A 46 -13.38 -21.91 16.15
N PRO A 47 -12.07 -22.13 15.91
CA PRO A 47 -11.56 -22.44 14.58
C PRO A 47 -11.86 -23.91 14.25
N ILE A 48 -13.06 -24.18 13.77
CA ILE A 48 -13.36 -25.45 13.11
C ILE A 48 -12.75 -25.36 11.72
N GLU A 49 -11.61 -26.03 11.51
CA GLU A 49 -11.01 -26.28 10.20
C GLU A 49 -11.94 -27.14 9.33
N LYS A 50 -13.05 -26.55 8.87
CA LYS A 50 -13.80 -27.09 7.73
C LYS A 50 -12.95 -26.83 6.50
N LYS A 51 -12.43 -27.91 5.88
CA LYS A 51 -11.95 -27.87 4.51
C LYS A 51 -13.12 -27.42 3.62
N LEU A 52 -13.18 -26.11 3.37
CA LEU A 52 -14.13 -25.49 2.46
C LEU A 52 -13.88 -26.09 1.07
N SER A 53 -14.94 -26.32 0.31
CA SER A 53 -14.81 -26.72 -1.09
C SER A 53 -13.91 -25.71 -1.82
N PRO A 54 -13.10 -26.14 -2.81
CA PRO A 54 -12.23 -25.22 -3.55
C PRO A 54 -12.99 -24.01 -4.14
N GLU A 55 -14.28 -24.15 -4.40
CA GLU A 55 -15.13 -23.02 -4.81
C GLU A 55 -15.44 -22.06 -3.66
N GLU A 56 -15.70 -22.57 -2.48
CA GLU A 56 -15.97 -21.77 -1.28
C GLU A 56 -14.72 -21.01 -0.83
N GLU A 57 -13.54 -21.62 -0.93
CA GLU A 57 -12.27 -20.94 -0.69
C GLU A 57 -12.04 -19.79 -1.69
N ARG A 58 -12.35 -20.02 -2.97
CA ARG A 58 -12.25 -18.96 -4.01
C ARG A 58 -13.21 -17.82 -3.72
N LYS A 59 -14.45 -18.14 -3.34
CA LYS A 59 -15.45 -17.14 -2.95
C LYS A 59 -14.98 -16.34 -1.74
N ARG A 60 -14.48 -17.01 -0.70
CA ARG A 60 -13.91 -16.36 0.49
C ARG A 60 -12.73 -15.44 0.15
N LYS A 61 -11.78 -15.90 -0.67
CA LYS A 61 -10.64 -15.07 -1.12
C LYS A 61 -11.12 -13.84 -1.92
N ALA A 62 -12.13 -14.02 -2.77
CA ALA A 62 -12.70 -12.93 -3.54
C ALA A 62 -13.41 -11.89 -2.65
N THR A 63 -14.21 -12.33 -1.68
CA THR A 63 -14.90 -11.43 -0.74
C THR A 63 -13.89 -10.68 0.13
N GLU A 64 -12.87 -11.36 0.64
CA GLU A 64 -11.78 -10.73 1.40
C GLU A 64 -11.03 -9.67 0.58
N ALA A 65 -10.78 -9.95 -0.71
CA ALA A 65 -10.13 -9.00 -1.61
C ALA A 65 -11.00 -7.74 -1.84
N ILE A 66 -12.30 -7.92 -2.06
CA ILE A 66 -13.27 -6.81 -2.22
C ILE A 66 -13.30 -5.94 -0.96
N ILE A 67 -13.41 -6.54 0.22
CA ILE A 67 -13.46 -5.81 1.50
C ILE A 67 -12.15 -5.04 1.73
N ARG A 68 -11.00 -5.66 1.42
CA ARG A 68 -9.69 -5.00 1.55
C ARG A 68 -9.58 -3.78 0.65
N GLU A 69 -10.00 -3.89 -0.62
CA GLU A 69 -9.95 -2.76 -1.55
C GLU A 69 -10.95 -1.66 -1.18
N ALA A 70 -12.14 -2.02 -0.68
CA ALA A 70 -13.12 -1.06 -0.17
C ALA A 70 -12.58 -0.24 1.02
N LYS A 71 -11.89 -0.90 1.97
CA LYS A 71 -11.23 -0.21 3.10
C LYS A 71 -10.14 0.75 2.61
N ARG A 72 -9.31 0.32 1.65
CA ARG A 72 -8.27 1.16 1.04
C ARG A 72 -8.87 2.34 0.28
N ALA A 73 -9.95 2.12 -0.45
CA ALA A 73 -10.70 3.14 -1.15
C ALA A 73 -11.25 4.20 -0.18
N ARG A 74 -11.84 3.78 0.95
CA ARG A 74 -12.31 4.69 2.01
C ARG A 74 -11.16 5.57 2.53
N GLN A 75 -10.02 4.97 2.88
CA GLN A 75 -8.85 5.71 3.35
C GLN A 75 -8.32 6.70 2.31
N ARG A 76 -8.30 6.32 1.02
CA ARG A 76 -7.89 7.20 -0.08
C ARG A 76 -8.87 8.37 -0.23
N ALA A 77 -10.16 8.11 -0.15
CA ALA A 77 -11.20 9.13 -0.23
C ALA A 77 -11.14 10.10 0.95
N GLU A 78 -10.87 9.62 2.16
CA GLU A 78 -10.68 10.47 3.34
C GLU A 78 -9.43 11.35 3.22
N MET A 79 -8.32 10.79 2.73
CA MET A 79 -7.05 11.50 2.63
C MET A 79 -6.99 12.53 1.49
N VAL A 80 -7.56 12.20 0.33
CA VAL A 80 -7.39 12.99 -0.91
C VAL A 80 -8.72 13.54 -1.42
N GLY A 81 -9.84 13.15 -0.82
CA GLY A 81 -11.16 13.57 -1.25
C GLY A 81 -11.53 13.07 -2.65
N PRO A 82 -12.51 13.70 -3.32
CA PRO A 82 -12.90 13.38 -4.70
C PRO A 82 -11.74 13.50 -5.72
N GLN A 83 -10.70 14.26 -5.38
CA GLN A 83 -9.51 14.43 -6.21
C GLN A 83 -8.57 13.21 -6.21
N GLY A 84 -8.69 12.31 -5.23
CA GLY A 84 -7.88 11.09 -5.14
C GLY A 84 -8.19 10.02 -6.18
N TRP A 85 -9.34 10.12 -6.84
CA TRP A 85 -9.75 9.24 -7.95
C TRP A 85 -9.43 9.84 -9.32
N ILE A 86 -9.21 11.15 -9.37
CA ILE A 86 -8.84 11.85 -10.58
C ILE A 86 -7.36 11.58 -10.79
N ARG A 87 -7.03 10.97 -11.95
CA ARG A 87 -5.64 10.79 -12.38
C ARG A 87 -4.89 12.11 -12.13
N PRO A 88 -3.75 12.10 -11.42
CA PRO A 88 -2.98 13.32 -11.23
C PRO A 88 -2.82 13.98 -12.59
N LYS A 89 -3.20 15.26 -12.71
CA LYS A 89 -2.79 16.09 -13.84
C LYS A 89 -1.28 16.27 -13.67
N SER A 90 -0.50 15.20 -13.85
CA SER A 90 0.94 15.26 -13.78
C SER A 90 1.33 16.43 -14.65
N LEU A 91 1.98 17.46 -14.07
CA LEU A 91 2.60 18.52 -14.85
C LEU A 91 3.26 17.84 -16.04
N ASN A 92 2.84 18.20 -17.26
CA ASN A 92 3.28 17.64 -18.53
C ASN A 92 4.70 17.05 -18.48
N THR A 93 4.83 15.80 -18.02
CA THR A 93 6.15 15.22 -17.83
C THR A 93 6.73 15.01 -19.22
N ASN A 94 7.98 15.41 -19.41
CA ASN A 94 8.65 15.15 -20.67
C ASN A 94 8.71 13.63 -20.89
N LYS A 95 7.93 13.14 -21.85
CA LYS A 95 7.74 11.70 -22.10
C LYS A 95 9.07 11.00 -22.37
N GLU A 96 10.01 11.70 -23.01
CA GLU A 96 11.35 11.19 -23.27
C GLU A 96 12.16 11.00 -21.99
N PHE A 97 12.10 11.97 -21.08
CA PHE A 97 12.77 11.87 -19.78
C PHE A 97 12.22 10.69 -18.97
N LEU A 98 10.90 10.56 -18.89
CA LEU A 98 10.27 9.45 -18.18
C LEU A 98 10.64 8.11 -18.80
N HIS A 99 10.58 7.99 -20.13
CA HIS A 99 10.93 6.76 -20.83
C HIS A 99 12.41 6.37 -20.61
N ARG A 100 13.34 7.33 -20.69
CA ARG A 100 14.77 7.10 -20.40
C ARG A 100 15.00 6.67 -18.95
N THR A 101 14.30 7.31 -18.01
CA THR A 101 14.40 7.00 -16.58
C THR A 101 13.91 5.58 -16.29
N LEU A 102 12.74 5.20 -16.81
CA LEU A 102 12.21 3.83 -16.69
C LEU A 102 13.13 2.81 -17.36
N ALA A 103 13.66 3.13 -18.55
CA ALA A 103 14.58 2.24 -19.25
C ALA A 103 15.89 2.01 -18.47
N ALA A 104 16.35 2.97 -17.67
CA ALA A 104 17.56 2.85 -16.87
C ALA A 104 17.34 2.05 -15.57
N THR A 105 16.13 2.08 -14.99
CA THR A 105 15.82 1.39 -13.73
C THR A 105 15.33 -0.04 -13.92
N LEU A 106 14.88 -0.43 -15.12
CA LEU A 106 14.41 -1.78 -15.40
C LEU A 106 15.60 -2.75 -15.59
N PRO A 107 15.71 -3.80 -14.76
CA PRO A 107 16.76 -4.81 -14.89
C PRO A 107 16.49 -5.66 -16.14
N GLY A 108 17.21 -5.39 -17.24
CA GLY A 108 17.10 -6.19 -18.48
C GLY A 108 17.43 -5.46 -19.77
N ARG A 109 17.47 -4.13 -19.78
CA ARG A 109 17.92 -3.38 -20.97
C ARG A 109 19.44 -3.20 -20.95
N LYS A 110 20.15 -3.99 -21.76
CA LYS A 110 21.52 -3.66 -22.16
C LYS A 110 21.45 -2.37 -23.00
N PRO A 111 22.34 -1.38 -22.80
CA PRO A 111 22.37 -0.20 -23.66
C PRO A 111 22.57 -0.66 -25.10
N LYS A 112 21.65 -0.25 -25.99
CA LYS A 112 21.84 -0.45 -27.44
C LYS A 112 23.12 0.31 -27.79
N ARG A 113 24.20 -0.41 -28.13
CA ARG A 113 25.43 0.21 -28.65
C ARG A 113 25.01 1.12 -29.81
N GLN A 114 25.26 2.41 -29.66
CA GLN A 114 25.14 3.36 -30.76
C GLN A 114 26.07 2.84 -31.85
N LYS A 115 25.53 2.61 -33.05
CA LYS A 115 26.33 2.25 -34.22
C LYS A 115 27.30 3.41 -34.45
N SER A 116 28.58 3.09 -34.57
CA SER A 116 29.57 4.11 -34.83
C SER A 116 29.25 4.77 -36.18
N PRO A 117 29.59 6.06 -36.38
CA PRO A 117 29.32 6.73 -37.66
C PRO A 117 30.01 6.06 -38.87
N GLU A 118 30.96 5.14 -38.65
CA GLU A 118 31.53 4.28 -39.69
C GLU A 118 30.54 3.21 -40.20
N ASP A 119 29.69 2.66 -39.34
CA ASP A 119 28.81 1.53 -39.68
C ASP A 119 27.60 1.93 -40.55
N VAL A 120 27.30 3.22 -40.68
CA VAL A 120 26.16 3.75 -41.43
C VAL A 120 26.55 4.14 -42.87
N ARG A 121 27.86 4.19 -43.17
CA ARG A 121 28.40 4.62 -44.47
C ARG A 121 28.84 3.46 -45.37
N ARG A 122 28.52 2.22 -45.01
CA ARG A 122 28.71 1.02 -45.84
C ARG A 122 27.40 0.55 -46.44
#